data_AF-A0A4R6UAC6-F1
#
_entry.id   AF-A0A4R6UAC6-F1
#
_cell.length_a   1.000
_cell.length_b   1.000
_cell.length_c   1.000
_cell.angle_alpha   90.00
_cell.angle_beta   90.00
_cell.angle_gamma   90.00
#
_symmetry.space_group_name_H-M   'P 1'
#
loop_
_entity.id
_entity.type
_entity.pdbx_description
1 polymer ?
#
loop_
_entity_poly.entity_id
_entity_poly.type
_entity_poly.pdbx_seq_one_letter_code
_entity_poly.pdbx_strand_id
1 'polypeptide(L)'
;MSCKALEITKTQDNSLRRVGFELEFSGLTLEQTTDAVQSALGGEAQETTVAERRVRNEQLGDFNIELDWDFLKRQAKKSADEDDPGEWLKHLGEAARLLVPIEVVCPPIPNDRIESLAPMIEALRKAGAVGTEDSLIAAYGLHINTEAPSLAAEVLHRYLRAFGLLQWWLVDAHQINISRKISPYIDLYPEDYLVRLLNQDEVDIDDIFDDYLTYNASRNRALDLLPLLAELDEDRVRKAIDDPKIKARPAFHYRLPDCHIERSDWSYCEGWNTWWLVEKLAQDEKKLNQLGDAFLNRELPIIGVNRNDWTEYLDQWLKDQEWG
;
A
#
# COMPACT_ATOMS: atom_id res chain seq x y z
N MET A 1 2.73 16.86 10.90
CA MET A 1 3.51 16.71 9.66
C MET A 1 2.57 16.95 8.47
N SER A 2 3.01 17.62 7.41
CA SER A 2 2.22 17.80 6.17
C SER A 2 2.63 16.79 5.10
N CYS A 3 1.73 16.52 4.17
CA CYS A 3 2.00 15.62 3.06
C CYS A 3 2.79 16.37 1.96
N LYS A 4 3.90 15.79 1.48
CA LYS A 4 4.73 16.37 0.40
C LYS A 4 3.94 16.37 -0.92
N ALA A 5 4.00 17.46 -1.68
CA ALA A 5 3.34 17.54 -2.99
C ALA A 5 4.08 16.71 -4.05
N LEU A 6 3.32 16.12 -4.98
CA LEU A 6 3.87 15.46 -6.16
C LEU A 6 4.50 16.50 -7.10
N GLU A 7 5.60 16.14 -7.75
CA GLU A 7 6.16 16.94 -8.86
C GLU A 7 5.28 16.82 -10.10
N ILE A 8 4.91 15.60 -10.46
CA ILE A 8 3.95 15.32 -11.52
C ILE A 8 2.57 15.21 -10.88
N THR A 9 1.79 16.29 -10.95
CA THR A 9 0.46 16.38 -10.34
C THR A 9 -0.67 15.91 -11.25
N LYS A 10 -0.37 15.65 -12.53
CA LYS A 10 -1.35 15.27 -13.54
C LYS A 10 -0.95 14.01 -14.27
N THR A 11 -1.95 13.27 -14.74
CA THR A 11 -1.73 12.11 -15.60
C THR A 11 -1.47 12.58 -17.04
N GLN A 12 -1.15 11.64 -17.93
CA GLN A 12 -0.94 11.87 -19.37
C GLN A 12 -2.16 12.50 -20.07
N ASP A 13 -3.38 12.29 -19.54
CA ASP A 13 -4.62 12.90 -20.06
C ASP A 13 -4.92 14.30 -19.47
N ASN A 14 -3.99 14.84 -18.68
CA ASN A 14 -4.06 16.15 -18.03
C ASN A 14 -5.13 16.27 -16.92
N SER A 15 -5.68 15.15 -16.43
CA SER A 15 -6.43 15.09 -15.17
C SER A 15 -5.52 15.11 -13.95
N LEU A 16 -6.01 15.59 -12.81
CA LEU A 16 -5.25 15.56 -11.56
C LEU A 16 -5.06 14.11 -11.09
N ARG A 17 -3.81 13.71 -10.83
CA ARG A 17 -3.50 12.40 -10.25
C ARG A 17 -4.17 12.24 -8.90
N ARG A 18 -4.66 11.04 -8.64
CA ARG A 18 -5.32 10.68 -7.39
C ARG A 18 -4.48 9.73 -6.55
N VAL A 19 -4.76 9.73 -5.26
CA VAL A 19 -4.12 8.85 -4.26
C VAL A 19 -5.22 8.22 -3.42
N GLY A 20 -5.29 6.90 -3.42
CA GLY A 20 -6.11 6.13 -2.48
C GLY A 20 -5.33 5.81 -1.22
N PHE A 21 -6.01 5.77 -0.09
CA PHE A 21 -5.46 5.31 1.18
C PHE A 21 -6.33 4.21 1.75
N GLU A 22 -5.73 3.16 2.29
CA GLU A 22 -6.43 2.10 3.02
C GLU A 22 -5.80 2.01 4.41
N LEU A 23 -6.63 2.05 5.46
CA LEU A 23 -6.16 2.00 6.85
C LEU A 23 -6.72 0.76 7.54
N GLU A 24 -5.82 -0.09 8.02
CA GLU A 24 -6.19 -1.23 8.85
C GLU A 24 -6.02 -0.85 10.34
N PHE A 25 -6.94 -1.30 11.20
CA PHE A 25 -6.87 -1.15 12.65
C PHE A 25 -7.87 -2.07 13.36
N SER A 26 -7.88 -2.07 14.68
CA SER A 26 -8.90 -2.69 15.53
C SER A 26 -9.38 -1.73 16.61
N GLY A 27 -10.04 -2.22 17.66
CA GLY A 27 -10.52 -1.41 18.79
C GLY A 27 -11.87 -0.75 18.57
N LEU A 28 -12.43 -0.83 17.35
CA LEU A 28 -13.74 -0.30 16.98
C LEU A 28 -14.60 -1.38 16.33
N THR A 29 -15.93 -1.24 16.40
CA THR A 29 -16.87 -1.99 15.57
C THR A 29 -17.08 -1.29 14.22
N LEU A 30 -17.65 -1.99 13.23
CA LEU A 30 -18.04 -1.38 11.95
C LEU A 30 -18.92 -0.14 12.14
N GLU A 31 -19.84 -0.17 13.11
CA GLU A 31 -20.72 0.95 13.42
C GLU A 31 -19.94 2.13 13.97
N GLN A 32 -19.10 1.92 14.98
CA GLN A 32 -18.26 2.98 15.56
C GLN A 32 -17.32 3.61 14.53
N THR A 33 -16.71 2.79 13.66
CA THR A 33 -15.88 3.27 12.55
C THR A 33 -16.69 4.10 11.56
N THR A 34 -17.89 3.63 11.18
CA THR A 34 -18.79 4.36 10.27
C THR A 34 -19.19 5.71 10.84
N ASP A 35 -19.58 5.74 12.12
CA ASP A 35 -19.96 6.97 12.81
C ASP A 35 -18.80 7.95 12.92
N ALA A 36 -17.58 7.46 13.19
CA ALA A 36 -16.39 8.29 13.24
C ALA A 36 -16.05 8.91 11.88
N VAL A 37 -16.08 8.12 10.80
CA VAL A 37 -15.84 8.60 9.42
C VAL A 37 -16.92 9.61 9.01
N GLN A 38 -18.19 9.29 9.23
CA GLN A 38 -19.32 10.16 8.90
C GLN A 38 -19.28 11.46 9.70
N SER A 39 -18.97 11.41 11.00
CA SER A 39 -18.89 12.62 11.84
C SER A 39 -17.73 13.53 11.42
N ALA A 40 -16.61 12.94 10.97
CA ALA A 40 -15.42 13.68 10.59
C ALA A 40 -15.52 14.35 9.22
N LEU A 41 -16.08 13.62 8.23
CA LEU A 41 -16.07 14.04 6.83
C LEU A 41 -17.46 14.45 6.31
N GLY A 42 -18.52 14.19 7.08
CA GLY A 42 -19.90 14.26 6.61
C GLY A 42 -20.26 13.10 5.68
N GLY A 43 -21.43 13.21 5.02
CA GLY A 43 -21.93 12.21 4.08
C GLY A 43 -23.02 11.30 4.67
N GLU A 44 -23.43 10.33 3.86
CA GLU A 44 -24.51 9.39 4.17
C GLU A 44 -23.96 7.99 4.41
N ALA A 45 -24.19 7.46 5.61
CA ALA A 45 -23.86 6.09 5.96
C ALA A 45 -24.90 5.10 5.38
N GLN A 46 -24.41 4.00 4.82
CA GLN A 46 -25.20 2.91 4.26
C GLN A 46 -24.64 1.57 4.75
N GLU A 47 -25.50 0.73 5.30
CA GLU A 47 -25.14 -0.66 5.58
C GLU A 47 -25.23 -1.48 4.30
N THR A 48 -24.13 -2.14 3.91
CA THR A 48 -24.06 -2.91 2.67
C THR A 48 -24.19 -4.41 2.97
N THR A 49 -23.42 -4.91 3.93
CA THR A 49 -23.52 -6.28 4.45
C THR A 49 -23.20 -6.31 5.95
N VAL A 50 -23.29 -7.49 6.58
CA VAL A 50 -22.89 -7.70 7.98
C VAL A 50 -21.39 -7.40 8.21
N ALA A 51 -20.57 -7.47 7.16
CA ALA A 51 -19.13 -7.25 7.23
C ALA A 51 -18.66 -5.97 6.49
N GLU A 52 -19.58 -5.19 5.91
CA GLU A 52 -19.26 -4.03 5.08
C GLU A 52 -20.28 -2.89 5.27
N ARG A 53 -19.75 -1.70 5.53
CA ARG A 53 -20.49 -0.43 5.54
C ARG A 53 -19.84 0.56 4.59
N ARG A 54 -20.61 1.58 4.19
CA ARG A 54 -20.14 2.64 3.29
C ARG A 54 -20.56 4.00 3.79
N VAL A 55 -19.67 4.99 3.69
CA VAL A 55 -20.00 6.41 3.87
C VAL A 55 -19.84 7.10 2.51
N ARG A 56 -20.95 7.56 1.93
CA ARG A 56 -20.95 8.32 0.68
C ARG A 56 -20.75 9.80 0.93
N ASN A 57 -19.67 10.36 0.40
CA ASN A 57 -19.38 11.78 0.45
C ASN A 57 -19.36 12.37 -0.96
N GLU A 58 -20.20 13.37 -1.25
CA GLU A 58 -20.30 13.94 -2.60
C GLU A 58 -19.01 14.61 -3.11
N GLN A 59 -18.16 15.09 -2.20
CA GLN A 59 -16.95 15.83 -2.56
C GLN A 59 -15.69 14.95 -2.65
N LEU A 60 -15.63 13.91 -1.82
CA LEU A 60 -14.46 13.03 -1.68
C LEU A 60 -14.66 11.66 -2.33
N GLY A 61 -15.90 11.16 -2.41
CA GLY A 61 -16.25 9.84 -2.92
C GLY A 61 -16.79 8.90 -1.83
N ASP A 62 -16.84 7.61 -2.16
CA ASP A 62 -17.35 6.57 -1.27
C ASP A 62 -16.20 5.97 -0.43
N PHE A 63 -16.35 6.01 0.90
CA PHE A 63 -15.47 5.34 1.86
C PHE A 63 -16.07 3.97 2.18
N ASN A 64 -15.34 2.89 1.90
CA ASN A 64 -15.77 1.54 2.29
C ASN A 64 -15.11 1.15 3.61
N ILE A 65 -15.88 0.51 4.47
CA ILE A 65 -15.48 0.12 5.81
C ILE A 65 -15.78 -1.37 5.91
N GLU A 66 -14.73 -2.18 5.97
CA GLU A 66 -14.80 -3.62 5.77
C GLU A 66 -14.12 -4.34 6.93
N LEU A 67 -14.63 -5.52 7.33
CA LEU A 67 -13.86 -6.41 8.19
C LEU A 67 -12.88 -7.23 7.35
N ASP A 68 -11.69 -7.51 7.89
CA ASP A 68 -10.73 -8.40 7.22
C ASP A 68 -11.30 -9.82 7.09
N TRP A 69 -11.79 -10.11 5.89
CA TRP A 69 -12.41 -11.40 5.54
C TRP A 69 -11.45 -12.59 5.64
N ASP A 70 -10.14 -12.39 5.45
CA ASP A 70 -9.16 -13.47 5.56
C ASP A 70 -8.84 -13.77 7.03
N PHE A 71 -8.83 -12.75 7.89
CA PHE A 71 -8.84 -12.96 9.33
C PHE A 71 -10.09 -13.70 9.79
N LEU A 72 -11.28 -13.24 9.40
CA LEU A 72 -12.56 -13.88 9.74
C LEU A 72 -12.58 -15.35 9.32
N LYS A 73 -12.22 -15.67 8.07
CA LYS A 73 -12.14 -17.05 7.56
C LYS A 73 -11.20 -17.93 8.38
N ARG A 74 -10.03 -17.40 8.77
CA ARG A 74 -9.04 -18.15 9.58
C ARG A 74 -9.60 -18.47 10.96
N GLN A 75 -10.33 -17.55 11.58
CA GLN A 75 -10.90 -17.76 12.91
C GLN A 75 -12.13 -18.66 12.89
N ALA A 76 -13.03 -18.51 11.90
CA ALA A 76 -14.17 -19.40 11.71
C ALA A 76 -13.71 -20.87 11.57
N LYS A 77 -12.72 -21.13 10.70
CA LYS A 77 -12.13 -22.47 10.53
C LYS A 77 -11.52 -23.05 11.81
N LYS A 78 -10.89 -22.23 12.65
CA LYS A 78 -10.31 -22.67 13.92
C LYS A 78 -11.36 -22.99 14.98
N SER A 79 -12.52 -22.36 14.89
CA SER A 79 -13.61 -22.50 15.87
C SER A 79 -14.40 -23.80 15.67
N ALA A 80 -14.19 -24.54 14.58
CA ALA A 80 -14.83 -25.83 14.23
C ALA A 80 -16.37 -25.85 14.20
N ASP A 81 -17.02 -24.73 14.50
CA ASP A 81 -18.47 -24.64 14.63
C ASP A 81 -19.17 -24.09 13.37
N GLU A 82 -18.47 -23.33 12.50
CA GLU A 82 -19.14 -22.64 11.37
C GLU A 82 -18.25 -22.50 10.11
N ASP A 83 -18.79 -22.92 8.96
CA ASP A 83 -18.16 -22.75 7.63
C ASP A 83 -18.41 -21.35 7.03
N ASP A 84 -19.33 -20.56 7.60
CA ASP A 84 -19.67 -19.21 7.16
C ASP A 84 -19.14 -18.14 8.13
N PRO A 85 -18.14 -17.32 7.72
CA PRO A 85 -17.61 -16.24 8.55
C PRO A 85 -18.64 -15.18 8.96
N GLY A 86 -19.70 -15.00 8.17
CA GLY A 86 -20.78 -14.06 8.47
C GLY A 86 -21.65 -14.49 9.64
N GLU A 87 -21.94 -15.79 9.78
CA GLU A 87 -22.63 -16.36 10.95
C GLU A 87 -21.73 -16.28 12.19
N TRP A 88 -20.43 -16.55 12.02
CA TRP A 88 -19.51 -16.58 13.16
C TRP A 88 -19.41 -15.21 13.82
N LEU A 89 -19.38 -14.17 12.99
CA LEU A 89 -19.38 -12.78 13.42
C LEU A 89 -20.68 -12.38 14.16
N LYS A 90 -21.84 -12.92 13.77
CA LYS A 90 -23.11 -12.67 14.48
C LYS A 90 -23.09 -13.26 15.88
N HIS A 91 -22.43 -14.41 16.07
CA HIS A 91 -22.33 -15.09 17.36
C HIS A 91 -21.21 -14.54 18.27
N LEU A 92 -20.29 -13.73 17.73
CA LEU A 92 -19.32 -13.01 18.56
C LEU A 92 -20.01 -11.96 19.45
N GLY A 93 -19.67 -11.99 20.74
CA GLY A 93 -20.03 -10.92 21.67
C GLY A 93 -19.34 -9.60 21.32
N GLU A 94 -19.95 -8.48 21.68
CA GLU A 94 -19.47 -7.12 21.36
C GLU A 94 -17.99 -6.88 21.69
N ALA A 95 -17.53 -7.35 22.86
CA ALA A 95 -16.12 -7.20 23.25
C ALA A 95 -15.14 -7.95 22.33
N ALA A 96 -15.56 -9.09 21.76
CA ALA A 96 -14.73 -9.86 20.84
C ALA A 96 -14.67 -9.22 19.44
N ARG A 97 -15.73 -8.50 19.02
CA ARG A 97 -15.77 -7.79 17.74
C ARG A 97 -14.72 -6.69 17.65
N LEU A 98 -14.36 -6.07 18.78
CA LEU A 98 -13.30 -5.05 18.84
C LEU A 98 -11.90 -5.61 18.51
N LEU A 99 -11.71 -6.93 18.56
CA LEU A 99 -10.45 -7.59 18.18
C LEU A 99 -10.40 -7.96 16.70
N VAL A 100 -11.52 -7.80 15.97
CA VAL A 100 -11.58 -8.09 14.54
C VAL A 100 -10.99 -6.89 13.79
N PRO A 101 -10.00 -7.09 12.91
CA PRO A 101 -9.46 -6.03 12.08
C PRO A 101 -10.54 -5.40 11.18
N ILE A 102 -10.54 -4.07 11.13
CA ILE A 102 -11.32 -3.25 10.21
C ILE A 102 -10.36 -2.57 9.24
N GLU A 103 -10.74 -2.50 7.98
CA GLU A 103 -10.10 -1.71 6.94
C GLU A 103 -11.03 -0.56 6.52
N VAL A 104 -10.50 0.67 6.49
CA VAL A 104 -11.15 1.83 5.87
C VAL A 104 -10.49 2.10 4.53
N VAL A 105 -11.19 1.77 3.44
CA VAL A 105 -10.77 2.02 2.05
C VAL A 105 -11.29 3.38 1.61
N CYS A 106 -10.38 4.35 1.48
CA CYS A 106 -10.71 5.69 1.02
C CYS A 106 -10.93 5.72 -0.49
N PRO A 107 -11.83 6.58 -1.01
CA PRO A 107 -11.90 6.84 -2.43
C PRO A 107 -10.57 7.50 -2.90
N PRO A 108 -10.19 7.36 -4.19
CA PRO A 108 -9.01 8.04 -4.71
C PRO A 108 -9.16 9.57 -4.63
N ILE A 109 -8.39 10.20 -3.75
CA ILE A 109 -8.44 11.64 -3.48
C ILE A 109 -7.49 12.37 -4.43
N PRO A 110 -7.87 13.51 -5.04
CA PRO A 110 -6.94 14.36 -5.79
C PRO A 110 -5.69 14.69 -4.95
N ASN A 111 -4.50 14.62 -5.56
CA ASN A 111 -3.23 14.75 -4.82
C ASN A 111 -3.10 16.07 -4.04
N ASP A 112 -3.74 17.15 -4.49
CA ASP A 112 -3.76 18.46 -3.85
C ASP A 112 -4.74 18.54 -2.66
N ARG A 113 -5.51 17.48 -2.42
CA ARG A 113 -6.50 17.38 -1.33
C ARG A 113 -6.29 16.19 -0.41
N ILE A 114 -5.17 15.47 -0.49
CA ILE A 114 -4.92 14.30 0.37
C ILE A 114 -4.97 14.63 1.87
N GLU A 115 -4.67 15.88 2.26
CA GLU A 115 -4.79 16.34 3.66
C GLU A 115 -6.24 16.42 4.18
N SER A 116 -7.24 16.37 3.28
CA SER A 116 -8.66 16.33 3.66
C SER A 116 -9.06 15.08 4.45
N LEU A 117 -8.21 14.05 4.47
CA LEU A 117 -8.42 12.83 5.27
C LEU A 117 -8.02 12.99 6.74
N ALA A 118 -7.26 14.03 7.11
CA ALA A 118 -6.76 14.20 8.47
C ALA A 118 -7.85 14.23 9.57
N PRO A 119 -9.03 14.88 9.38
CA PRO A 119 -10.12 14.83 10.36
C PRO A 119 -10.62 13.40 10.64
N MET A 120 -10.66 12.54 9.62
CA MET A 120 -11.09 11.15 9.76
C MET A 120 -10.13 10.37 10.66
N ILE A 121 -8.83 10.51 10.44
CA ILE A 121 -7.79 9.84 11.25
C ILE A 121 -7.93 10.24 12.73
N GLU A 122 -8.12 11.54 12.99
CA GLU A 122 -8.28 12.04 14.36
C GLU A 122 -9.57 11.54 15.01
N ALA A 123 -10.67 11.45 14.26
CA ALA A 123 -11.93 10.91 14.78
C ALA A 123 -11.83 9.41 15.11
N LEU A 124 -11.21 8.61 14.23
CA LEU A 124 -10.96 7.19 14.48
C LEU A 124 -10.08 6.98 15.70
N ARG A 125 -8.99 7.74 15.83
CA ARG A 125 -8.12 7.73 17.02
C ARG A 125 -8.90 8.04 18.29
N LYS A 126 -9.68 9.13 18.30
CA LYS A 126 -10.51 9.53 19.44
C LYS A 126 -11.58 8.51 19.81
N ALA A 127 -12.09 7.78 18.83
CA ALA A 127 -13.05 6.70 19.06
C ALA A 127 -12.41 5.48 19.73
N GLY A 128 -11.07 5.35 19.71
CA GLY A 128 -10.34 4.23 20.30
C GLY A 128 -9.77 3.24 19.27
N ALA A 129 -9.54 3.66 18.03
CA ALA A 129 -8.84 2.83 17.05
C ALA A 129 -7.43 2.46 17.54
N VAL A 130 -7.09 1.18 17.37
CA VAL A 130 -5.82 0.57 17.77
C VAL A 130 -5.10 0.07 16.53
N GLY A 131 -3.94 0.66 16.23
CA GLY A 131 -3.03 0.24 15.16
C GLY A 131 -1.95 -0.71 15.67
N THR A 132 -0.78 -0.62 15.04
CA THR A 132 0.24 -1.69 15.03
C THR A 132 1.03 -1.83 16.34
N GLU A 133 1.23 -0.77 17.11
CA GLU A 133 2.06 -0.83 18.33
C GLU A 133 1.31 -1.51 19.48
N ASP A 134 0.06 -1.12 19.67
CA ASP A 134 -0.79 -1.58 20.77
C ASP A 134 -1.50 -2.92 20.49
N SER A 135 -1.30 -3.50 19.29
CA SER A 135 -1.92 -4.76 18.90
C SER A 135 -1.07 -5.98 19.28
N LEU A 136 -1.65 -6.84 20.11
CA LEU A 136 -1.06 -8.13 20.51
C LEU A 136 -1.26 -9.24 19.48
N ILE A 137 -2.12 -9.03 18.47
CA ILE A 137 -2.67 -10.10 17.61
C ILE A 137 -2.26 -9.93 16.14
N ALA A 138 -2.11 -8.69 15.67
CA ALA A 138 -1.87 -8.38 14.27
C ALA A 138 -1.07 -7.08 14.12
N ALA A 139 -0.39 -6.91 13.00
CA ALA A 139 0.22 -5.65 12.66
C ALA A 139 -0.44 -5.11 11.40
N TYR A 140 -0.93 -3.86 11.50
CA TYR A 140 -1.91 -3.28 10.60
C TYR A 140 -1.24 -2.39 9.55
N GLY A 141 -1.66 -2.52 8.30
CA GLY A 141 -1.12 -1.76 7.19
C GLY A 141 -1.75 -0.37 7.01
N LEU A 142 -0.94 0.57 6.52
CA LEU A 142 -1.40 1.70 5.74
C LEU A 142 -1.05 1.43 4.28
N HIS A 143 -2.05 1.28 3.40
CA HIS A 143 -1.82 1.15 1.97
C HIS A 143 -1.99 2.50 1.27
N ILE A 144 -1.11 2.76 0.30
CA ILE A 144 -1.07 3.99 -0.48
C ILE A 144 -1.14 3.59 -1.95
N ASN A 145 -2.25 3.94 -2.59
CA ASN A 145 -2.54 3.57 -3.97
C ASN A 145 -2.41 4.82 -4.85
N THR A 146 -1.20 5.08 -5.34
CA THR A 146 -0.91 6.30 -6.10
C THR A 146 -1.13 6.07 -7.58
N GLU A 147 -2.03 6.83 -8.20
CA GLU A 147 -2.30 6.77 -9.63
C GLU A 147 -1.02 7.03 -10.44
N ALA A 148 -0.72 6.21 -11.44
CA ALA A 148 0.45 6.38 -12.27
C ALA A 148 0.33 7.67 -13.12
N PRO A 149 1.41 8.43 -13.33
CA PRO A 149 1.35 9.62 -14.18
C PRO A 149 1.09 9.27 -15.64
N SER A 150 1.48 8.07 -16.08
CA SER A 150 1.20 7.52 -17.40
C SER A 150 1.35 6.00 -17.32
N LEU A 151 0.61 5.28 -18.16
CA LEU A 151 0.73 3.83 -18.31
C LEU A 151 1.73 3.43 -19.42
N ALA A 152 2.51 4.38 -19.94
CA ALA A 152 3.57 4.09 -20.89
C ALA A 152 4.68 3.24 -20.24
N ALA A 153 5.24 2.29 -20.99
CA ALA A 153 6.18 1.30 -20.47
C ALA A 153 7.40 1.96 -19.82
N GLU A 154 7.97 2.99 -20.43
CA GLU A 154 9.11 3.73 -19.90
C GLU A 154 8.82 4.40 -18.56
N VAL A 155 7.57 4.83 -18.33
CA VAL A 155 7.16 5.44 -17.06
C VAL A 155 7.05 4.36 -16.00
N LEU A 156 6.33 3.28 -16.28
CA LEU A 156 6.15 2.17 -15.34
C LEU A 156 7.50 1.53 -14.95
N HIS A 157 8.39 1.36 -15.92
CA HIS A 157 9.75 0.86 -15.71
C HIS A 157 10.56 1.73 -14.75
N ARG A 158 10.52 3.06 -14.90
CA ARG A 158 11.19 3.98 -13.97
C ARG A 158 10.67 3.83 -12.53
N TYR A 159 9.37 3.67 -12.34
CA TYR A 159 8.79 3.47 -10.99
C TYR A 159 9.17 2.11 -10.39
N LEU A 160 9.14 1.04 -11.19
CA LEU A 160 9.59 -0.29 -10.73
C LEU A 160 11.06 -0.27 -10.34
N ARG A 161 11.93 0.38 -11.13
CA ARG A 161 13.36 0.54 -10.83
C ARG A 161 13.56 1.37 -9.57
N ALA A 162 12.85 2.50 -9.44
CA ALA A 162 12.96 3.39 -8.29
C ALA A 162 12.57 2.66 -6.99
N PHE A 163 11.42 1.97 -6.99
CA PHE A 163 11.00 1.17 -5.85
C PHE A 163 11.99 0.03 -5.57
N GLY A 164 12.39 -0.72 -6.60
CA GLY A 164 13.29 -1.86 -6.46
C GLY A 164 14.66 -1.48 -5.89
N LEU A 165 15.20 -0.32 -6.27
CA LEU A 165 16.43 0.22 -5.68
C LEU A 165 16.23 0.66 -4.23
N LEU A 166 15.10 1.29 -3.91
CA LEU A 166 14.83 1.85 -2.58
C LEU A 166 14.29 0.83 -1.56
N GLN A 167 13.76 -0.32 -1.99
CA GLN A 167 12.91 -1.18 -1.14
C GLN A 167 13.53 -1.61 0.18
N TRP A 168 14.84 -1.91 0.22
CA TRP A 168 15.50 -2.27 1.48
C TRP A 168 15.62 -1.09 2.43
N TRP A 169 15.92 0.09 1.91
CA TRP A 169 15.96 1.32 2.69
C TRP A 169 14.55 1.73 3.15
N LEU A 170 13.53 1.57 2.31
CA LEU A 170 12.13 1.85 2.66
C LEU A 170 11.65 0.99 3.84
N VAL A 171 12.10 -0.27 3.92
CA VAL A 171 11.80 -1.13 5.07
C VAL A 171 12.37 -0.56 6.36
N ASP A 172 13.62 -0.10 6.31
CA ASP A 172 14.30 0.43 7.49
C ASP A 172 13.73 1.82 7.87
N ALA A 173 13.41 2.65 6.89
CA ALA A 173 12.80 3.97 7.06
C ALA A 173 11.41 3.91 7.71
N HIS A 174 10.61 2.89 7.38
CA HIS A 174 9.31 2.67 8.03
C HIS A 174 9.42 2.04 9.42
N GLN A 175 10.59 1.58 9.85
CA GLN A 175 10.77 0.86 11.12
C GLN A 175 9.76 -0.29 11.29
N ILE A 176 9.45 -0.99 10.19
CA ILE A 176 8.36 -1.98 10.13
C ILE A 176 8.50 -2.98 11.26
N ASN A 177 7.40 -3.22 11.99
CA ASN A 177 7.39 -4.22 13.04
C ASN A 177 7.78 -5.60 12.48
N ILE A 178 8.73 -6.27 13.13
CA ILE A 178 9.24 -7.59 12.72
C ILE A 178 8.10 -8.61 12.60
N SER A 179 7.02 -8.45 13.37
CA SER A 179 5.82 -9.29 13.28
C SER A 179 5.14 -9.25 11.89
N ARG A 180 5.22 -8.13 11.15
CA ARG A 180 4.71 -8.05 9.76
C ARG A 180 5.56 -8.79 8.75
N LYS A 181 6.85 -9.05 9.02
CA LYS A 181 7.70 -9.86 8.13
C LYS A 181 7.17 -11.29 7.96
N ILE A 182 6.25 -11.72 8.83
CA ILE A 182 5.58 -13.03 8.81
C ILE A 182 4.13 -12.91 8.31
N SER A 183 3.59 -11.68 8.20
CA SER A 183 2.26 -11.41 7.64
C SER A 183 2.31 -11.41 6.10
N PRO A 184 1.28 -11.93 5.41
CA PRO A 184 1.13 -11.69 3.98
C PRO A 184 1.09 -10.18 3.70
N TYR A 185 1.46 -9.80 2.47
CA TYR A 185 1.34 -8.49 1.81
C TYR A 185 2.54 -7.54 1.78
N ILE A 186 3.72 -7.91 2.29
CA ILE A 186 4.92 -7.03 2.26
C ILE A 186 6.18 -7.66 1.67
N ASP A 187 6.09 -8.79 0.95
CA ASP A 187 7.29 -9.35 0.33
C ASP A 187 7.91 -8.33 -0.64
N LEU A 188 9.23 -8.26 -0.59
CA LEU A 188 10.02 -7.43 -1.47
C LEU A 188 10.17 -8.08 -2.85
N TYR A 189 10.53 -7.28 -3.85
CA TYR A 189 10.93 -7.82 -5.14
C TYR A 189 12.19 -8.66 -5.00
N PRO A 190 12.21 -9.89 -5.56
CA PRO A 190 13.38 -10.75 -5.47
C PRO A 190 14.57 -10.11 -6.21
N GLU A 191 15.77 -10.39 -5.73
CA GLU A 191 16.98 -9.75 -6.27
C GLU A 191 17.18 -10.06 -7.76
N ASP A 192 16.94 -11.30 -8.20
CA ASP A 192 16.99 -11.69 -9.61
C ASP A 192 16.08 -10.82 -10.50
N TYR A 193 14.93 -10.39 -9.99
CA TYR A 193 14.05 -9.45 -10.69
C TYR A 193 14.65 -8.05 -10.75
N LEU A 194 15.29 -7.58 -9.68
CA LEU A 194 15.99 -6.30 -9.68
C LEU A 194 17.12 -6.29 -10.70
N VAL A 195 17.95 -7.35 -10.73
CA VAL A 195 19.04 -7.48 -11.70
C VAL A 195 18.49 -7.48 -13.12
N ARG A 196 17.41 -8.23 -13.38
CA ARG A 196 16.71 -8.23 -14.68
C ARG A 196 16.24 -6.82 -15.06
N LEU A 197 15.53 -6.15 -14.15
CA LEU A 197 14.92 -4.84 -14.36
C LEU A 197 15.97 -3.73 -14.58
N LEU A 198 17.10 -3.80 -13.89
CA LEU A 198 18.17 -2.80 -13.96
C LEU A 198 19.10 -2.98 -15.16
N ASN A 199 19.17 -4.17 -15.76
CA ASN A 199 19.97 -4.43 -16.97
C ASN A 199 19.22 -4.10 -18.28
N GLN A 200 17.97 -3.65 -18.20
CA GLN A 200 17.19 -3.22 -19.37
C GLN A 200 17.29 -1.70 -19.55
N ASP A 201 17.79 -1.27 -20.71
CA ASP A 201 17.86 0.14 -21.06
C ASP A 201 16.53 0.67 -21.63
N GLU A 202 15.88 -0.13 -22.47
CA GLU A 202 14.56 0.15 -23.05
C GLU A 202 13.67 -1.08 -22.83
N VAL A 203 12.41 -0.85 -22.47
CA VAL A 203 11.40 -1.90 -22.30
C VAL A 203 10.11 -1.49 -22.98
N ASP A 204 9.41 -2.47 -23.56
CA ASP A 204 8.02 -2.30 -23.93
C ASP A 204 7.08 -2.86 -22.85
N ILE A 205 5.77 -2.81 -23.10
CA ILE A 205 4.80 -3.28 -22.12
C ILE A 205 4.83 -4.81 -21.99
N ASP A 206 5.18 -5.54 -23.05
CA ASP A 206 5.24 -7.00 -23.03
C ASP A 206 6.39 -7.48 -22.15
N ASP A 207 7.55 -6.80 -22.21
CA ASP A 207 8.67 -7.03 -21.30
C ASP A 207 8.27 -6.86 -19.83
N ILE A 208 7.54 -5.77 -19.51
CA ILE A 208 7.07 -5.50 -18.14
C ILE A 208 6.13 -6.60 -17.65
N PHE A 209 5.18 -7.03 -18.47
CA PHE A 209 4.27 -8.11 -18.11
C PHE A 209 5.01 -9.43 -17.89
N ASP A 210 5.86 -9.83 -18.84
CA ASP A 210 6.56 -11.11 -18.80
C ASP A 210 7.49 -11.19 -17.59
N ASP A 211 8.28 -10.13 -17.35
CA ASP A 211 9.17 -10.09 -16.20
C ASP A 211 8.34 -10.00 -14.89
N TYR A 212 7.37 -9.10 -14.78
CA TYR A 212 6.61 -8.95 -13.53
C TYR A 212 5.83 -10.23 -13.18
N LEU A 213 5.14 -10.86 -14.13
CA LEU A 213 4.38 -12.09 -13.86
C LEU A 213 5.30 -13.30 -13.61
N THR A 214 6.51 -13.32 -14.15
CA THR A 214 7.49 -14.39 -13.85
C THR A 214 7.97 -14.32 -12.40
N TYR A 215 8.29 -13.12 -11.89
CA TYR A 215 8.93 -12.97 -10.58
C TYR A 215 7.98 -12.55 -9.44
N ASN A 216 6.86 -11.91 -9.78
CA ASN A 216 5.98 -11.19 -8.84
C ASN A 216 4.49 -11.48 -9.08
N ALA A 217 4.13 -12.65 -9.59
CA ALA A 217 2.74 -13.08 -9.75
C ALA A 217 2.03 -13.40 -8.41
N SER A 218 1.93 -12.39 -7.52
CA SER A 218 1.27 -12.47 -6.24
C SER A 218 0.87 -11.08 -5.74
N ARG A 219 -0.29 -10.98 -5.10
CA ARG A 219 -0.67 -9.77 -4.33
C ARG A 219 0.17 -9.59 -3.07
N ASN A 220 0.94 -10.60 -2.65
CA ASN A 220 1.92 -10.47 -1.58
C ASN A 220 3.18 -9.77 -2.08
N ARG A 221 3.09 -8.44 -2.30
CA ARG A 221 4.23 -7.58 -2.61
C ARG A 221 4.08 -6.22 -1.94
N ALA A 222 5.18 -5.70 -1.41
CA ALA A 222 5.25 -4.36 -0.83
C ALA A 222 4.89 -3.26 -1.84
N LEU A 223 5.19 -3.49 -3.12
CA LEU A 223 4.62 -2.76 -4.25
C LEU A 223 3.95 -3.77 -5.20
N ASP A 224 2.61 -3.80 -5.18
CA ASP A 224 1.82 -4.69 -6.02
C ASP A 224 1.39 -3.97 -7.32
N LEU A 225 1.88 -4.47 -8.46
CA LEU A 225 1.54 -3.95 -9.78
C LEU A 225 0.37 -4.70 -10.44
N LEU A 226 -0.13 -5.80 -9.87
CA LEU A 226 -1.17 -6.60 -10.51
C LEU A 226 -2.45 -5.82 -10.84
N PRO A 227 -2.95 -4.91 -9.97
CA PRO A 227 -4.09 -4.06 -10.30
C PRO A 227 -3.84 -3.13 -11.51
N LEU A 228 -2.62 -2.59 -11.64
CA LEU A 228 -2.23 -1.73 -12.76
C LEU A 228 -2.06 -2.55 -14.05
N LEU A 229 -1.43 -3.73 -13.96
CA LEU A 229 -1.34 -4.64 -15.10
C LEU A 229 -2.72 -5.11 -15.56
N ALA A 230 -3.66 -5.33 -14.63
CA ALA A 230 -5.03 -5.69 -14.98
C ALA A 230 -5.81 -4.54 -15.64
N GLU A 231 -5.47 -3.28 -15.34
CA GLU A 231 -6.01 -2.11 -16.07
C GLU A 231 -5.56 -2.10 -17.54
N LEU A 232 -4.35 -2.59 -17.82
CA LEU A 232 -3.79 -2.68 -19.17
C LEU A 232 -4.30 -3.91 -19.94
N ASP A 233 -4.27 -5.09 -19.30
CA ASP A 233 -4.72 -6.36 -19.87
C ASP A 233 -5.13 -7.33 -18.74
N GLU A 234 -6.41 -7.28 -18.36
CA GLU A 234 -6.95 -8.15 -17.32
C GLU A 234 -6.82 -9.64 -17.70
N ASP A 235 -7.07 -10.01 -18.96
CA ASP A 235 -7.03 -11.41 -19.41
C ASP A 235 -5.63 -12.01 -19.22
N ARG A 236 -4.57 -11.23 -19.49
CA ARG A 236 -3.18 -11.67 -19.28
C ARG A 236 -2.87 -11.90 -17.81
N VAL A 237 -3.31 -11.01 -16.92
CA VAL A 237 -3.15 -11.19 -15.47
C VAL A 237 -3.92 -12.41 -14.97
N ARG A 238 -5.18 -12.58 -15.38
CA ARG A 238 -6.05 -13.70 -14.96
C ARG A 238 -5.53 -15.06 -15.40
N LYS A 239 -4.84 -15.13 -16.56
CA LYS A 239 -4.17 -16.37 -17.01
C LYS A 239 -3.01 -16.77 -16.11
N ALA A 240 -2.31 -15.80 -15.52
CA ALA A 240 -1.19 -16.05 -14.62
C ALA A 240 -1.66 -16.31 -13.17
N ILE A 241 -2.73 -15.63 -12.72
CA ILE A 241 -3.19 -15.66 -11.33
C ILE A 241 -4.72 -15.61 -11.28
N ASP A 242 -5.32 -16.63 -10.66
CA ASP A 242 -6.75 -16.65 -10.34
C ASP A 242 -6.98 -16.10 -8.91
N ASP A 243 -6.92 -14.77 -8.76
CA ASP A 243 -7.25 -14.09 -7.50
C ASP A 243 -8.35 -13.02 -7.72
N PRO A 244 -9.60 -13.27 -7.28
CA PRO A 244 -10.72 -12.34 -7.48
C PRO A 244 -10.56 -11.00 -6.74
N LYS A 245 -9.60 -10.87 -5.82
CA LYS A 245 -9.31 -9.61 -5.13
C LYS A 245 -8.46 -8.64 -5.97
N ILE A 246 -7.90 -9.09 -7.09
CA ILE A 246 -7.28 -8.19 -8.08
C ILE A 246 -8.41 -7.38 -8.72
N LYS A 247 -8.43 -6.07 -8.46
CA LYS A 247 -9.37 -5.11 -9.05
C LYS A 247 -8.57 -4.12 -9.89
N ALA A 248 -8.80 -4.13 -11.21
CA ALA A 248 -8.12 -3.26 -12.17
C ALA A 248 -8.23 -1.78 -11.78
N ARG A 249 -7.08 -1.09 -11.79
CA ARG A 249 -6.99 0.37 -11.57
C ARG A 249 -5.59 0.87 -11.94
N PRO A 250 -5.44 2.11 -12.46
CA PRO A 250 -4.16 2.66 -12.92
C PRO A 250 -3.27 3.17 -11.77
N ALA A 251 -3.10 2.40 -10.69
CA ALA A 251 -2.40 2.83 -9.49
C ALA A 251 -1.31 1.86 -9.02
N PHE A 252 -0.25 2.41 -8.47
CA PHE A 252 0.79 1.68 -7.74
C PHE A 252 0.28 1.33 -6.34
N HIS A 253 0.21 0.04 -5.99
CA HIS A 253 -0.26 -0.39 -4.67
C HIS A 253 0.90 -0.58 -3.69
N TYR A 254 1.20 0.46 -2.92
CA TYR A 254 2.26 0.45 -1.92
C TYR A 254 1.71 0.06 -0.55
N ARG A 255 2.21 -1.03 0.04
CA ARG A 255 1.64 -1.67 1.26
C ARG A 255 2.58 -1.76 2.45
N LEU A 256 3.73 -1.10 2.31
CA LEU A 256 4.83 -1.21 3.26
C LEU A 256 4.59 -0.48 4.59
N PRO A 257 4.00 0.74 4.64
CA PRO A 257 3.86 1.48 5.90
C PRO A 257 2.97 0.77 6.92
N ASP A 258 3.32 0.90 8.20
CA ASP A 258 2.47 0.49 9.33
C ASP A 258 1.42 1.58 9.63
N CYS A 259 0.24 1.16 10.04
CA CYS A 259 -0.79 2.03 10.58
C CYS A 259 -0.62 2.12 12.11
N HIS A 260 -0.22 3.29 12.62
CA HIS A 260 -0.11 3.60 14.05
C HIS A 260 -1.16 4.63 14.47
N ILE A 261 -2.42 4.41 14.10
CA ILE A 261 -3.51 5.37 14.28
C ILE A 261 -3.72 5.79 15.75
N GLU A 262 -3.37 4.93 16.70
CA GLU A 262 -3.39 5.14 18.15
C GLU A 262 -2.45 6.24 18.61
N ARG A 263 -1.31 6.42 17.92
CA ARG A 263 -0.27 7.36 18.30
C ARG A 263 -0.69 8.79 17.98
N SER A 264 -0.60 9.67 18.98
CA SER A 264 -0.94 11.08 18.83
C SER A 264 0.03 11.85 17.93
N ASP A 265 1.27 11.38 17.82
CA ASP A 265 2.31 11.97 16.98
C ASP A 265 2.33 11.41 15.55
N TRP A 266 1.61 10.31 15.29
CA TRP A 266 1.57 9.66 13.97
C TRP A 266 0.65 10.37 12.98
N SER A 267 1.10 10.44 11.74
CA SER A 267 0.32 10.87 10.58
C SER A 267 0.53 9.93 9.40
N TYR A 268 -0.55 9.61 8.67
CA TYR A 268 -0.45 8.92 7.37
C TYR A 268 0.43 9.67 6.35
N CYS A 269 0.65 10.97 6.55
CA CYS A 269 1.62 11.74 5.76
C CYS A 269 3.06 11.23 5.92
N GLU A 270 3.43 10.55 7.02
CA GLU A 270 4.75 9.91 7.16
C GLU A 270 4.93 8.79 6.14
N GLY A 271 3.92 7.92 6.00
CA GLY A 271 3.87 6.87 4.99
C GLY A 271 3.96 7.44 3.58
N TRP A 272 3.13 8.46 3.31
CA TRP A 272 3.12 9.18 2.03
C TRP A 272 4.45 9.86 1.70
N ASN A 273 5.07 10.54 2.66
CA ASN A 273 6.33 11.24 2.46
C ASN A 273 7.50 10.27 2.19
N THR A 274 7.35 9.02 2.62
CA THR A 274 8.30 7.94 2.30
C THR A 274 8.07 7.41 0.89
N TRP A 275 6.80 7.17 0.47
CA TRP A 275 6.45 6.87 -0.93
C TRP A 275 6.92 7.97 -1.89
N TRP A 276 6.84 9.23 -1.48
CA TRP A 276 7.27 10.38 -2.27
C TRP A 276 8.74 10.28 -2.72
N LEU A 277 9.61 9.55 -2.01
CA LEU A 277 10.99 9.31 -2.45
C LEU A 277 11.05 8.42 -3.70
N VAL A 278 10.13 7.45 -3.83
CA VAL A 278 9.97 6.64 -5.05
C VAL A 278 9.53 7.52 -6.21
N GLU A 279 8.53 8.38 -5.98
CA GLU A 279 8.09 9.37 -6.97
C GLU A 279 9.25 10.25 -7.44
N LYS A 280 10.04 10.80 -6.50
CA LYS A 280 11.19 11.66 -6.80
C LYS A 280 12.26 10.96 -7.62
N LEU A 281 12.65 9.75 -7.22
CA LEU A 281 13.67 9.00 -7.93
C LEU A 281 13.20 8.59 -9.33
N ALA A 282 11.93 8.20 -9.49
CA ALA A 282 11.37 7.82 -10.79
C ALA A 282 11.32 8.98 -11.80
N GLN A 283 11.36 10.24 -11.34
CA GLN A 283 11.43 11.41 -12.21
C GLN A 283 12.86 11.89 -12.53
N ASP A 284 13.86 11.44 -11.77
CA ASP A 284 15.27 11.80 -11.99
C ASP A 284 16.03 10.64 -12.63
N GLU A 285 15.87 10.49 -13.96
CA GLU A 285 16.44 9.38 -14.73
C GLU A 285 17.97 9.29 -14.58
N LYS A 286 18.65 10.43 -14.46
CA LYS A 286 20.10 10.45 -14.24
C LYS A 286 20.47 9.80 -12.91
N LYS A 287 19.77 10.14 -11.83
CA LYS A 287 19.99 9.54 -10.51
C LYS A 287 19.54 8.08 -10.47
N LEU A 288 18.44 7.75 -11.15
CA LEU A 288 17.95 6.38 -11.27
C LEU A 288 19.00 5.48 -11.94
N ASN A 289 19.58 5.92 -13.05
CA ASN A 289 20.64 5.19 -13.75
C ASN A 289 21.92 5.11 -12.90
N GLN A 290 22.31 6.20 -12.24
CA GLN A 290 23.45 6.20 -11.31
C GLN A 290 23.28 5.16 -10.18
N LEU A 291 22.10 5.08 -9.58
CA LEU A 291 21.80 4.10 -8.54
C LEU A 291 21.71 2.68 -9.10
N GLY A 292 21.15 2.51 -10.30
CA GLY A 292 21.14 1.23 -11.03
C GLY A 292 22.56 0.69 -11.23
N ASP A 293 23.45 1.50 -11.80
CA ASP A 293 24.87 1.15 -11.97
C ASP A 293 25.53 0.84 -10.63
N ALA A 294 25.26 1.65 -9.60
CA ALA A 294 25.82 1.45 -8.28
C ALA A 294 25.36 0.13 -7.63
N PHE A 295 24.12 -0.30 -7.88
CA PHE A 295 23.56 -1.57 -7.42
C PHE A 295 24.21 -2.75 -8.14
N LEU A 296 24.20 -2.73 -9.48
CA LEU A 296 24.78 -3.79 -10.30
C LEU A 296 26.28 -3.98 -10.06
N ASN A 297 27.04 -2.89 -9.85
CA ASN A 297 28.47 -2.98 -9.53
C ASN A 297 28.77 -3.57 -8.13
N ARG A 298 27.77 -3.66 -7.25
CA ARG A 298 27.88 -4.28 -5.92
C ARG A 298 27.42 -5.74 -5.91
N GLU A 299 26.84 -6.22 -7.00
CA GLU A 299 26.40 -7.60 -7.13
C GLU A 299 27.62 -8.53 -7.11
N LEU A 300 27.71 -9.39 -6.10
CA LEU A 300 28.74 -10.42 -6.02
C LEU A 300 28.22 -11.72 -6.61
N PRO A 301 29.01 -12.44 -7.43
CA PRO A 301 28.60 -13.72 -7.98
C PRO A 301 28.12 -14.67 -6.87
N ILE A 302 26.93 -15.26 -7.04
CA ILE A 302 26.28 -16.22 -6.13
C ILE A 302 25.75 -15.61 -4.81
N ILE A 303 26.38 -14.54 -4.30
CA ILE A 303 26.04 -13.94 -3.00
C ILE A 303 24.99 -12.83 -3.14
N GLY A 304 24.92 -12.18 -4.31
CA GLY A 304 24.06 -11.03 -4.53
C GLY A 304 24.62 -9.75 -3.90
N VAL A 305 23.77 -8.75 -3.74
CA VAL A 305 24.08 -7.47 -3.11
C VAL A 305 23.86 -7.57 -1.60
N ASN A 306 24.87 -7.18 -0.82
CA ASN A 306 24.70 -7.09 0.63
C ASN A 306 23.68 -6.00 0.99
N ARG A 307 22.56 -6.42 1.58
CA ARG A 307 21.46 -5.52 1.95
C ARG A 307 21.90 -4.39 2.88
N ASN A 308 22.68 -4.67 3.92
CA ASN A 308 23.07 -3.64 4.89
C ASN A 308 24.00 -2.60 4.25
N ASP A 309 24.96 -3.05 3.45
CA ASP A 309 25.88 -2.16 2.76
C ASP A 309 25.12 -1.26 1.75
N TRP A 310 24.09 -1.82 1.10
CA TRP A 310 23.23 -1.05 0.19
C TRP A 310 22.35 -0.04 0.93
N THR A 311 21.74 -0.41 2.06
CA THR A 311 20.89 0.50 2.83
C THR A 311 21.70 1.63 3.47
N GLU A 312 22.90 1.35 3.98
CA GLU A 312 23.83 2.38 4.48
C GLU A 312 24.27 3.34 3.36
N TYR A 313 24.59 2.80 2.18
CA TYR A 313 24.93 3.63 1.01
C TYR A 313 23.76 4.52 0.60
N LEU A 314 22.54 3.99 0.52
CA LEU A 314 21.35 4.76 0.17
C LEU A 314 21.01 5.82 1.20
N ASP A 315 21.14 5.52 2.49
CA ASP A 315 20.87 6.48 3.55
C ASP A 315 21.78 7.71 3.45
N GLN A 316 23.08 7.50 3.21
CA GLN A 316 24.00 8.60 2.94
C GLN A 316 23.67 9.32 1.63
N TRP A 317 23.39 8.58 0.56
CA TRP A 317 23.07 9.16 -0.74
C TRP A 317 21.83 10.06 -0.68
N LEU A 318 20.76 9.64 0.02
CA LEU A 318 19.53 10.42 0.19
C LEU A 318 19.76 11.70 1.00
N LYS A 319 20.61 11.65 2.03
CA LYS A 319 21.03 12.83 2.80
C LYS A 319 21.78 13.82 1.92
N ASP A 320 22.67 13.34 1.06
CA ASP A 320 23.43 14.18 0.11
C ASP A 320 22.53 14.85 -0.94
N GLN A 321 21.36 14.27 -1.24
CA GLN A 321 20.37 14.88 -2.13
C GLN A 321 19.49 15.93 -1.45
N GLU A 322 19.56 16.09 -0.13
CA GLU A 322 18.63 16.89 0.67
C GLU A 322 17.16 16.45 0.50
N TRP A 323 16.92 15.15 0.28
CA TRP A 323 15.58 14.59 0.09
C TRP A 323 14.91 14.12 1.40
N GLY A 324 15.64 14.22 2.51
CA GLY A 324 15.25 13.81 3.86
C GLY A 324 14.12 14.61 4.51
#